data_AF-A0A3M8QNZ2-F1
#
_entry.id   AF-A0A3M8QNZ2-F1
#
_cell.length_a   1.000
_cell.length_b   1.000
_cell.length_c   1.000
_cell.angle_alpha   90.00
_cell.angle_beta   90.00
_cell.angle_gamma   90.00
#
_symmetry.space_group_name_H-M   'P 1'
#
loop_
_entity.id
_entity.type
_entity.pdbx_description
1 polymer ?
#
loop_
_entity_poly.entity_id
_entity_poly.type
_entity_poly.pdbx_seq_one_letter_code
_entity_poly.pdbx_strand_id
1 'polypeptide(L)'
;MSREEGRPDPDALLAQVQAEERSQERGRLKIFFGSAPGVGKTYAMLRYGQQEMAKGTDAVVGIVETHQRSETQALADSLPFLAQRRIPYNNIILQDFDLDAALERRH
;
A
#
# COMPACT_ATOMS: atom_id res chain seq x y z
N MET A 1 25.70 8.20 -47.48
CA MET A 1 25.49 7.06 -46.58
C MET A 1 24.92 7.66 -45.31
N SER A 2 23.59 7.68 -45.20
CA SER A 2 22.87 8.58 -44.29
C SER A 2 22.14 7.75 -43.24
N ARG A 3 22.57 7.92 -41.98
CA ARG A 3 21.95 7.53 -40.70
C ARG A 3 20.66 6.69 -40.77
N GLU A 4 20.81 5.38 -40.59
CA GLU A 4 19.76 4.48 -40.06
C GLU A 4 20.10 3.95 -38.65
N GLU A 5 21.23 4.36 -38.07
CA GLU A 5 21.60 4.03 -36.69
C GLU A 5 20.88 4.98 -35.72
N GLY A 6 19.80 4.51 -35.10
CA GLY A 6 19.20 5.18 -33.95
C GLY A 6 17.69 5.39 -33.98
N ARG A 7 16.95 4.85 -34.97
CA ARG A 7 15.50 4.79 -34.86
C ARG A 7 15.11 3.53 -34.09
N PRO A 8 14.65 3.63 -32.83
CA PRO A 8 14.12 2.48 -32.11
C PRO A 8 12.94 1.89 -32.87
N ASP A 9 12.87 0.56 -32.86
CA ASP A 9 11.77 -0.19 -33.47
C ASP A 9 10.42 0.23 -32.84
N PRO A 10 9.45 0.73 -33.63
CA PRO A 10 8.15 1.15 -33.12
C PRO A 10 7.43 0.06 -32.32
N ASP A 11 7.56 -1.20 -32.73
CA ASP A 11 6.91 -2.32 -32.05
C ASP A 11 7.56 -2.58 -30.69
N ALA A 12 8.89 -2.47 -30.61
CA ALA A 12 9.63 -2.57 -29.34
C ALA A 12 9.27 -1.43 -28.37
N LEU A 13 9.12 -0.19 -28.86
CA LEU A 13 8.67 0.94 -28.05
C LEU A 13 7.24 0.74 -27.54
N LEU A 14 6.33 0.28 -28.40
CA LEU A 14 4.95 0.02 -28.03
C LEU A 14 4.86 -1.10 -26.98
N ALA A 15 5.64 -2.17 -27.14
CA ALA A 15 5.71 -3.26 -26.16
C ALA A 15 6.24 -2.77 -24.81
N GLN A 16 7.21 -1.83 -24.81
CA GLN A 16 7.78 -1.26 -23.60
C GLN A 16 6.75 -0.40 -22.84
N VAL A 17 6.02 0.48 -23.55
CA VAL A 17 4.93 1.28 -22.96
C VAL A 17 3.83 0.38 -22.40
N GLN A 18 3.39 -0.63 -23.15
CA GLN A 18 2.36 -1.56 -22.68
C GLN A 18 2.80 -2.41 -21.47
N ALA A 19 4.10 -2.71 -21.35
CA ALA A 19 4.65 -3.39 -20.20
C ALA A 19 4.72 -2.46 -18.97
N GLU A 20 5.09 -1.20 -19.17
CA GLU A 20 5.07 -0.17 -18.13
C GLU A 20 3.63 0.08 -17.64
N GLU A 21 2.66 0.24 -18.53
CA GLU A 21 1.24 0.40 -18.20
C GLU A 21 0.71 -0.79 -17.39
N ARG A 22 0.94 -2.03 -17.85
CA ARG A 22 0.57 -3.25 -17.10
C ARG A 22 1.25 -3.34 -15.73
N SER A 23 2.45 -2.78 -15.57
CA SER A 23 3.14 -2.73 -14.28
C SER A 23 2.52 -1.68 -13.33
N GLN A 24 1.94 -0.61 -13.87
CA GLN A 24 1.24 0.41 -13.10
C GLN A 24 -0.14 -0.05 -12.63
N GLU A 25 -0.80 -0.93 -13.38
CA GLU A 25 -2.06 -1.57 -12.97
C GLU A 25 -1.90 -2.52 -11.75
N ARG A 26 -0.67 -2.97 -11.46
CA ARG A 26 -0.41 -3.86 -10.33
C ARG A 26 -0.18 -3.07 -9.04
N GLY A 27 -0.85 -3.50 -7.98
CA GLY A 27 -0.58 -3.02 -6.62
C GLY A 27 0.90 -3.22 -6.23
N ARG A 28 1.45 -2.25 -5.50
CA ARG A 28 2.82 -2.27 -4.99
C ARG A 28 2.85 -2.55 -3.50
N LEU A 29 3.72 -3.45 -3.05
CA LEU A 29 3.93 -3.75 -1.63
C LEU A 29 5.16 -3.02 -1.11
N LYS A 30 4.98 -2.16 -0.10
CA LYS A 30 6.08 -1.51 0.62
C LYS A 30 6.23 -2.13 2.01
N ILE A 31 7.39 -2.70 2.28
CA ILE A 31 7.69 -3.37 3.56
C ILE A 31 8.63 -2.50 4.39
N PHE A 32 8.24 -2.22 5.64
CA PHE A 32 9.07 -1.52 6.62
C PHE A 32 9.81 -2.54 7.50
N PHE A 33 11.10 -2.76 7.21
CA PHE A 33 11.94 -3.70 7.95
C PHE A 33 12.49 -3.09 9.25
N GLY A 34 12.87 -3.94 10.20
CA GLY A 34 13.47 -3.51 11.46
C GLY A 34 14.09 -4.68 12.21
N SER A 35 15.27 -4.46 12.79
CA SER A 35 16.13 -5.49 13.38
C SER A 35 15.63 -6.07 14.70
N ALA A 36 14.66 -5.42 15.37
CA ALA A 36 14.11 -5.86 16.64
C ALA A 36 12.66 -5.39 16.85
N PRO A 37 11.93 -5.94 17.83
CA PRO A 37 10.70 -5.34 18.35
C PRO A 37 10.97 -3.92 18.88
N GLY A 38 10.02 -3.01 18.66
CA GLY A 38 10.13 -1.64 19.19
C GLY A 38 10.93 -0.63 18.38
N VAL A 39 11.64 -1.04 17.33
CA VAL A 39 12.41 -0.12 16.45
C VAL A 39 11.56 0.84 15.60
N GLY A 40 10.25 0.91 15.82
CA GLY A 40 9.38 1.92 15.18
C GLY A 40 8.80 1.56 13.82
N LYS A 41 8.80 0.28 13.39
CA LYS A 41 8.25 -0.15 12.08
C LYS A 41 6.81 0.35 11.83
N THR A 42 5.91 0.10 12.78
CA THR A 42 4.51 0.54 12.69
C THR A 42 4.39 2.06 12.65
N TYR A 43 5.18 2.76 13.47
CA TYR A 43 5.20 4.22 13.48
C TYR A 43 5.62 4.79 12.12
N ALA A 44 6.72 4.28 11.56
CA ALA A 44 7.22 4.70 10.25
C ALA A 44 6.21 4.41 9.13
N MET A 45 5.53 3.26 9.18
CA MET A 45 4.45 2.91 8.25
C MET A 45 3.29 3.90 8.32
N LEU A 46 2.80 4.24 9.53
CA LEU A 46 1.71 5.21 9.70
C LEU A 46 2.11 6.63 9.28
N ARG A 47 3.34 7.06 9.58
CA ARG A 47 3.87 8.34 9.10
C ARG A 47 3.94 8.40 7.57
N TYR A 48 4.33 7.30 6.93
CA TYR A 48 4.28 7.22 5.47
C TYR A 48 2.83 7.35 4.97
N GLY A 49 1.86 6.64 5.58
CA GLY A 49 0.44 6.78 5.25
C GLY A 49 -0.07 8.22 5.33
N GLN A 50 0.25 8.95 6.40
CA GLN A 50 -0.10 10.38 6.52
C GLN A 50 0.50 11.23 5.39
N GLN A 51 1.75 10.97 5.02
CA GLN A 51 2.41 11.71 3.94
C GLN A 51 1.76 11.44 2.58
N GLU A 52 1.34 10.20 2.31
CA GLU A 52 0.65 9.87 1.06
C GLU A 52 -0.74 10.50 1.02
N MET A 53 -1.48 10.51 2.14
CA MET A 53 -2.74 11.25 2.23
C MET A 53 -2.55 12.75 1.99
N ALA A 54 -1.50 13.35 2.55
CA ALA A 54 -1.19 14.76 2.33
C ALA A 54 -0.86 15.08 0.86
N LYS A 55 -0.44 14.08 0.07
CA LYS A 55 -0.24 14.19 -1.39
C LYS A 55 -1.53 13.95 -2.20
N GLY A 56 -2.64 13.62 -1.54
CA GLY A 56 -3.92 13.33 -2.19
C GLY A 56 -4.15 11.87 -2.52
N THR A 57 -3.28 10.94 -2.07
CA THR A 57 -3.53 9.51 -2.20
C THR A 57 -4.68 9.11 -1.27
N ASP A 58 -5.67 8.38 -1.79
CA ASP A 58 -6.67 7.73 -0.94
C ASP A 58 -6.04 6.53 -0.23
N ALA A 59 -5.53 6.78 0.97
CA ALA A 59 -4.91 5.77 1.82
C ALA A 59 -5.82 5.48 3.02
N VAL A 60 -6.00 4.20 3.32
CA VAL A 60 -6.77 3.71 4.46
C VAL A 60 -5.97 2.72 5.29
N VAL A 61 -6.25 2.66 6.58
CA VAL A 61 -5.73 1.62 7.48
C VAL A 61 -6.67 0.41 7.43
N GLY A 62 -6.16 -0.73 6.98
CA GLY A 62 -6.88 -2.00 7.05
C GLY A 62 -6.79 -2.65 8.44
N ILE A 63 -5.57 -2.81 8.93
CA ILE A 63 -5.28 -3.32 10.26
C ILE A 63 -3.99 -2.70 10.79
N VAL A 64 -3.95 -2.42 12.09
CA VAL A 64 -2.74 -1.92 12.76
C VAL A 64 -2.73 -2.35 14.21
N GLU A 65 -1.56 -2.78 14.68
CA GLU A 65 -1.31 -3.05 16.10
C GLU A 65 -0.35 -2.00 16.66
N THR A 66 -0.83 -1.17 17.59
CA THR A 66 -0.06 -0.08 18.19
C THR A 66 0.68 -0.50 19.46
N HIS A 67 0.36 -1.68 20.01
CA HIS A 67 0.88 -2.20 21.28
C HIS A 67 0.89 -1.15 22.41
N GLN A 68 -0.21 -0.39 22.54
CA GLN A 68 -0.42 0.64 23.58
C GLN A 68 0.58 1.81 23.55
N ARG A 69 1.30 2.01 22.43
CA ARG A 69 2.14 3.19 22.25
C ARG A 69 1.29 4.39 21.87
N SER A 70 1.11 5.32 22.82
CA SER A 70 0.27 6.51 22.67
C SER A 70 0.54 7.31 21.40
N GLU A 71 1.82 7.57 21.08
CA GLU A 71 2.18 8.31 19.86
C GLU A 71 1.81 7.55 18.58
N THR A 72 1.95 6.22 18.59
CA THR A 72 1.58 5.38 17.43
C THR A 72 0.07 5.30 17.28
N GLN A 73 -0.66 5.27 18.40
CA GLN A 73 -2.11 5.33 18.42
C GLN A 73 -2.62 6.66 17.85
N ALA A 74 -2.05 7.78 18.29
CA ALA A 74 -2.43 9.11 17.78
C ALA A 74 -2.20 9.24 16.26
N LEU A 75 -1.13 8.63 15.73
CA LEU A 75 -0.93 8.56 14.28
C LEU A 75 -1.98 7.69 13.59
N ALA A 76 -2.31 6.53 14.15
CA ALA A 76 -3.32 5.65 13.60
C ALA A 76 -4.69 6.36 13.56
N ASP A 77 -5.10 7.00 14.65
CA ASP A 77 -6.39 7.68 14.81
C ASP A 77 -6.59 8.85 13.84
N SER A 78 -5.48 9.41 13.31
CA SER A 78 -5.52 10.48 12.32
C SER A 78 -5.76 10.00 10.87
N LEU A 79 -5.73 8.68 10.64
CA LEU A 79 -5.92 8.06 9.33
C LEU A 79 -7.32 7.42 9.26
N PRO A 80 -7.96 7.40 8.08
CA PRO A 80 -9.23 6.72 7.90
C PRO A 80 -9.03 5.20 7.98
N PHE A 81 -9.95 4.53 8.66
CA PHE A 81 -9.95 3.06 8.78
C PHE A 81 -10.96 2.44 7.83
N LEU A 82 -10.58 1.30 7.25
CA LEU A 82 -11.53 0.39 6.63
C LEU A 82 -12.23 -0.42 7.73
N ALA A 83 -13.53 -0.65 7.58
CA ALA A 83 -14.26 -1.53 8.48
C ALA A 83 -13.65 -2.94 8.42
N GLN A 84 -13.35 -3.52 9.59
CA GLN A 84 -12.77 -4.85 9.68
C GLN A 84 -13.83 -5.93 9.47
N ARG A 85 -13.45 -7.00 8.78
CA ARG A 85 -14.28 -8.17 8.59
C ARG A 85 -14.31 -9.00 9.86
N ARG A 86 -15.51 -9.39 10.29
CA ARG A 86 -15.70 -10.33 11.40
C ARG A 86 -15.70 -11.76 10.90
N ILE A 87 -14.72 -12.55 11.32
CA ILE A 87 -14.52 -13.93 10.86
C ILE A 87 -14.69 -14.89 12.04
N PRO A 88 -15.73 -15.73 12.05
CA PRO A 88 -15.87 -16.80 13.04
C PRO A 88 -14.75 -17.84 12.86
N TYR A 89 -13.98 -18.10 13.92
CA TYR A 89 -12.89 -19.07 13.91
C TYR A 89 -12.73 -19.66 15.31
N ASN A 90 -12.72 -20.99 15.47
CA ASN A 90 -12.50 -21.67 16.76
C ASN A 90 -13.25 -21.06 17.95
N ASN A 91 -14.58 -20.91 17.84
CA ASN A 91 -15.46 -20.34 18.85
C ASN A 91 -15.17 -18.87 19.25
N ILE A 92 -14.30 -18.18 18.51
CA ILE A 92 -14.04 -16.74 18.64
C ILE A 92 -14.40 -16.01 17.36
N ILE A 93 -14.59 -14.69 17.45
CA ILE A 93 -14.76 -13.81 16.29
C ILE A 93 -13.47 -13.02 16.14
N LEU A 94 -12.74 -13.28 15.05
CA LEU A 94 -11.58 -12.50 14.65
C LEU A 94 -12.05 -11.23 13.94
N GLN A 95 -11.32 -10.14 14.14
CA GLN A 95 -11.46 -8.93 13.34
C GLN A 95 -10.22 -8.85 12.45
N ASP A 96 -10.43 -8.95 11.14
CA ASP A 96 -9.35 -9.03 10.16
C ASP A 96 -9.56 -7.99 9.05
N PHE A 97 -8.52 -7.78 8.27
CA PHE A 97 -8.55 -6.90 7.11
C PHE A 97 -9.58 -7.37 6.08
N ASP A 98 -10.49 -6.47 5.73
CA ASP A 98 -11.46 -6.71 4.66
C ASP A 98 -10.84 -6.42 3.29
N LEU A 99 -10.22 -7.46 2.70
CA LEU A 99 -9.61 -7.35 1.37
C LEU A 99 -10.63 -7.01 0.29
N ASP A 100 -11.86 -7.56 0.39
CA ASP A 100 -12.91 -7.35 -0.60
C ASP A 100 -13.33 -5.88 -0.58
N ALA A 101 -13.62 -5.33 0.60
CA ALA A 101 -13.95 -3.91 0.76
C ALA A 101 -12.78 -2.98 0.35
N ALA A 102 -11.53 -3.41 0.52
CA ALA A 102 -10.38 -2.64 0.04
C ALA A 102 -10.30 -2.63 -1.50
N LEU A 103 -10.58 -3.76 -2.15
CA LEU A 103 -10.62 -3.86 -3.61
C LEU A 103 -11.82 -3.11 -4.23
N GLU A 104 -12.93 -2.97 -3.51
CA GLU A 104 -14.07 -2.16 -3.98
C GLU A 104 -13.75 -0.68 -4.09
N ARG A 105 -12.75 -0.17 -3.34
CA ARG A 105 -12.30 1.23 -3.42
C ARG A 105 -11.52 1.55 -4.69
N ARG A 106 -11.34 0.58 -5.60
CA ARG A 106 -10.53 0.63 -6.83
C ARG A 106 -10.30 2.05 -7.38
N HIS A 107 -9.05 2.47 -7.32
CA HIS A 107 -8.46 3.60 -8.04
C HIS A 107 -7.91 3.14 -9.38
#